data_AF-A0A7V9E7X0-F1
#
_entry.id   AF-A0A7V9E7X0-F1
#
_cell.length_a   1.000
_cell.length_b   1.000
_cell.length_c   1.000
_cell.angle_alpha   90.00
_cell.angle_beta   90.00
_cell.angle_gamma   90.00
#
_symmetry.space_group_name_H-M   'P 1'
#
loop_
_entity.id
_entity.type
_entity.pdbx_description
1 polymer ?
#
loop_
_entity_poly.entity_id
_entity_poly.type
_entity_poly.pdbx_seq_one_letter_code
_entity_poly.pdbx_strand_id
1 'polypeptide(L)'
;MSSQRRRTRSRRIVAACSVLAVAFLVVAVALVVETLAALTAAAVVALLAGIVAARVLVGELAQTRREWAKDRAEQARSYQGVMAARMREQAVYAASITDEVTRQARTITELHGERRLLECRLAELVARLRTETYRSAELQADLSDLRAEAEEIAAEGGTGWDGADVPTIVDLLNWEQAVAAPAVDSTGQRKPA
;
A
#
# COMPACT_ATOMS: atom_id res chain seq x y z
N MET A 1 -33.92 -11.40 13.56
CA MET A 1 -33.96 -12.80 13.09
C MET A 1 -34.86 -13.57 14.03
N SER A 2 -36.15 -13.56 13.70
CA SER A 2 -37.25 -13.85 14.61
C SER A 2 -37.29 -15.32 15.04
N SER A 3 -37.54 -15.49 16.34
CA SER A 3 -37.72 -16.73 17.07
C SER A 3 -38.98 -17.49 16.62
N GLN A 4 -38.98 -18.04 15.41
CA GLN A 4 -40.07 -18.86 14.87
C GLN A 4 -39.76 -20.36 14.99
N ARG A 5 -39.19 -20.77 16.13
CA ARG A 5 -38.89 -22.20 16.42
C ARG A 5 -40.00 -22.93 17.17
N ARG A 6 -41.03 -22.23 17.64
CA ARG A 6 -42.24 -22.88 18.18
C ARG A 6 -43.29 -22.96 17.07
N ARG A 7 -43.20 -24.01 16.23
CA ARG A 7 -44.33 -24.41 15.40
C ARG A 7 -45.48 -24.75 16.35
N THR A 8 -46.55 -23.96 16.30
CA THR A 8 -47.81 -24.23 16.98
C THR A 8 -48.25 -25.66 16.65
N ARG A 9 -48.62 -26.45 17.66
CA ARG A 9 -49.10 -27.83 17.46
C ARG A 9 -50.23 -27.83 16.43
N SER A 10 -50.07 -28.58 15.34
CA SER A 10 -51.04 -28.62 14.24
C SER A 10 -52.39 -29.10 14.79
N ARG A 11 -53.44 -28.31 14.57
CA ARG A 11 -54.83 -28.63 15.00
C ARG A 11 -55.27 -30.00 14.47
N ARG A 12 -54.74 -30.44 13.32
CA ARG A 12 -55.05 -31.75 12.72
C ARG A 12 -54.49 -32.92 13.53
N ILE A 13 -53.30 -32.77 14.12
CA ILE A 13 -52.71 -33.79 15.02
C ILE A 13 -53.54 -33.89 16.31
N VAL A 14 -53.95 -32.75 16.87
CA VAL A 14 -54.83 -32.72 18.05
C VAL A 14 -56.16 -33.40 17.75
N ALA A 15 -56.76 -33.13 16.59
CA ALA A 15 -57.98 -33.80 16.14
C ALA A 15 -57.79 -35.33 16.01
N ALA A 16 -56.72 -35.80 15.36
CA ALA A 16 -56.41 -37.22 15.25
C ALA A 16 -56.24 -37.89 16.63
N CYS A 17 -55.52 -37.26 17.55
CA CYS A 17 -55.39 -37.74 18.93
C CYS A 17 -56.74 -37.78 19.66
N SER A 18 -57.60 -36.78 19.48
CA SER A 18 -58.93 -36.77 20.11
C SER A 18 -59.84 -37.90 19.59
N VAL A 19 -59.80 -38.20 18.28
CA VAL A 19 -60.55 -39.31 17.68
C VAL A 19 -60.08 -40.65 18.25
N LEU A 20 -58.77 -40.85 18.39
CA LEU A 20 -58.21 -42.06 19.00
C LEU A 20 -58.57 -42.17 20.50
N ALA A 21 -58.57 -41.04 21.23
CA ALA A 21 -58.97 -41.03 22.64
C ALA A 21 -60.45 -41.40 22.81
N VAL A 22 -61.35 -40.89 21.96
CA VAL A 22 -62.77 -41.28 21.96
C VAL A 22 -62.95 -42.75 21.63
N ALA A 23 -62.26 -43.26 20.61
CA ALA A 23 -62.32 -44.69 20.25
C ALA A 23 -61.84 -45.58 21.41
N PHE A 24 -60.78 -45.18 22.11
CA PHE A 24 -60.29 -45.87 23.30
C PHE A 24 -61.34 -45.91 24.42
N LEU A 25 -62.02 -44.79 24.69
CA LEU A 25 -63.11 -44.73 25.68
C LEU A 25 -64.28 -45.65 25.30
N VAL A 26 -64.66 -45.71 24.02
CA VAL A 26 -65.71 -46.62 23.54
C VAL A 26 -65.34 -48.08 23.81
N VAL A 27 -64.08 -48.47 23.54
CA VAL A 27 -63.58 -49.82 23.85
C VAL A 27 -63.59 -50.09 25.35
N ALA A 28 -63.16 -49.12 26.18
CA ALA A 28 -63.16 -49.26 27.63
C ALA A 28 -64.58 -49.50 28.20
N VAL A 29 -65.58 -48.77 27.69
CA VAL A 29 -66.99 -48.97 28.07
C VAL A 29 -67.50 -50.34 27.63
N ALA A 30 -67.17 -50.78 26.41
CA ALA A 30 -67.57 -52.09 25.92
C ALA A 30 -67.01 -53.26 26.75
N LEU A 31 -65.79 -53.10 27.29
CA LEU A 31 -65.19 -54.07 28.21
C LEU A 31 -65.96 -54.20 29.53
N VAL A 32 -66.53 -53.12 30.07
CA VAL A 32 -67.33 -53.15 31.30
C VAL A 32 -68.69 -53.82 31.06
N VAL A 33 -69.25 -53.69 29.86
CA VAL A 33 -70.56 -54.25 29.49
C VAL A 33 -70.48 -55.77 29.24
N GLU A 34 -69.31 -56.29 28.85
CA GLU A 34 -69.01 -57.72 28.62
C GLU A 34 -69.92 -58.45 27.62
N THR A 35 -70.67 -57.74 26.77
CA THR A 35 -71.48 -58.39 25.73
C THR A 35 -70.71 -58.52 24.41
N LEU A 36 -70.86 -59.66 23.72
CA LEU A 36 -70.19 -59.93 22.45
C LEU A 36 -70.56 -58.91 21.37
N ALA A 37 -71.82 -58.48 21.34
CA ALA A 37 -72.30 -57.43 20.43
C ALA A 37 -71.61 -56.07 20.70
N ALA A 38 -71.43 -55.68 21.96
CA ALA A 38 -70.74 -54.44 22.30
C ALA A 38 -69.25 -54.50 21.93
N LEU A 39 -68.58 -55.62 22.19
CA LEU A 39 -67.16 -55.80 21.85
C LEU A 39 -66.90 -55.75 20.35
N THR A 40 -67.74 -56.43 19.55
CA THR A 40 -67.63 -56.42 18.08
C THR A 40 -67.88 -55.02 17.50
N ALA A 41 -68.91 -54.32 17.98
CA ALA A 41 -69.18 -52.94 17.58
C ALA A 41 -68.01 -52.00 17.94
N ALA A 42 -67.47 -52.11 19.16
CA ALA A 42 -66.34 -51.30 19.59
C ALA A 42 -65.07 -51.57 18.78
N ALA A 43 -64.80 -52.83 18.43
CA ALA A 43 -63.67 -53.20 17.57
C ALA A 43 -63.77 -52.57 16.17
N VAL A 44 -64.96 -52.57 15.56
CA VAL A 44 -65.19 -51.93 14.26
C VAL A 44 -64.99 -50.42 14.36
N VAL A 45 -65.54 -49.77 15.39
CA VAL A 45 -65.35 -48.32 15.61
C VAL A 45 -63.87 -47.97 15.81
N ALA A 46 -63.14 -48.76 16.59
CA ALA A 46 -61.71 -48.55 16.82
C ALA A 46 -60.89 -48.68 15.52
N LEU A 47 -61.19 -49.68 14.68
CA LEU A 47 -60.55 -49.84 13.38
C LEU A 47 -60.81 -48.65 12.45
N LEU A 48 -62.07 -48.21 12.35
CA LEU A 48 -62.44 -47.05 11.53
C LEU A 48 -61.75 -45.77 12.04
N ALA A 49 -61.75 -45.54 13.35
CA ALA A 49 -61.06 -44.41 13.96
C ALA A 49 -59.54 -44.44 13.68
N GLY A 50 -58.92 -45.62 13.77
CA GLY A 50 -57.51 -45.82 13.42
C GLY A 50 -57.19 -45.48 11.97
N ILE A 51 -58.03 -45.93 11.02
CA ILE A 51 -57.87 -45.63 9.59
C ILE A 51 -57.98 -44.11 9.33
N VAL A 52 -58.98 -43.46 9.93
CA VAL A 52 -59.17 -42.01 9.80
C VAL A 52 -57.97 -41.24 10.37
N ALA A 53 -57.52 -41.60 11.58
CA ALA A 53 -56.35 -40.97 12.20
C ALA A 53 -55.09 -41.14 11.35
N ALA A 54 -54.86 -42.34 10.80
CA ALA A 54 -53.72 -42.62 9.92
C ALA A 54 -53.76 -41.76 8.65
N ARG A 55 -54.91 -41.62 8.00
CA ARG A 55 -55.05 -40.76 6.81
C ARG A 55 -54.75 -39.29 7.11
N VAL A 56 -55.24 -38.77 8.24
CA VAL A 56 -54.96 -37.39 8.67
C VAL A 56 -53.47 -37.19 8.89
N LEU A 57 -52.80 -38.12 9.58
CA LEU A 57 -51.37 -38.05 9.85
C LEU A 57 -50.52 -38.13 8.57
N VAL A 58 -50.85 -39.02 7.64
CA VAL A 58 -50.15 -39.13 6.35
C VAL A 58 -50.32 -37.85 5.52
N GLY A 59 -51.51 -37.26 5.51
CA GLY A 59 -51.77 -35.98 4.85
C GLY A 59 -50.92 -34.84 5.42
N GLU A 60 -50.86 -34.72 6.74
CA GLU A 60 -50.03 -33.74 7.44
C GLU A 60 -48.54 -33.92 7.17
N LEU A 61 -48.06 -35.17 7.14
CA LEU A 61 -46.66 -35.47 6.83
C LEU A 61 -46.30 -35.06 5.41
N ALA A 62 -47.15 -35.39 4.43
CA ALA A 62 -46.95 -35.02 3.03
C ALA A 62 -47.00 -33.49 2.83
N GLN A 63 -47.89 -32.80 3.55
CA GLN A 63 -47.95 -31.33 3.53
C GLN A 63 -46.69 -30.72 4.16
N THR A 64 -46.28 -31.20 5.34
CA THR A 64 -45.08 -30.73 6.04
C THR A 64 -43.83 -30.90 5.20
N ARG A 65 -43.68 -32.05 4.51
CA ARG A 65 -42.56 -32.27 3.59
C ARG A 65 -42.54 -31.28 2.43
N ARG A 66 -43.71 -30.96 1.86
CA ARG A 66 -43.83 -29.97 0.77
C ARG A 66 -43.48 -28.56 1.23
N GLU A 67 -43.97 -28.17 2.40
CA GLU A 67 -43.62 -26.88 3.01
C GLU A 67 -42.11 -26.79 3.27
N TRP A 68 -41.49 -27.82 3.83
CA TRP A 68 -40.05 -27.84 4.07
C TRP A 68 -39.23 -27.75 2.78
N ALA A 69 -39.67 -28.42 1.71
CA ALA A 69 -39.02 -28.31 0.41
C ALA A 69 -39.12 -26.88 -0.14
N LYS A 70 -40.29 -26.25 -0.01
CA LYS A 70 -40.52 -24.86 -0.42
C LYS A 70 -39.67 -23.88 0.40
N ASP A 71 -39.66 -24.02 1.72
CA ASP A 71 -38.89 -23.17 2.62
C ASP A 71 -37.39 -23.27 2.33
N ARG A 72 -36.88 -24.48 2.08
CA ARG A 72 -35.46 -24.67 1.70
C ARG A 72 -35.15 -24.06 0.35
N ALA A 73 -36.05 -24.17 -0.62
CA ALA A 73 -35.87 -23.53 -1.93
C ALA A 73 -35.86 -22.00 -1.81
N GLU A 74 -36.74 -21.43 -0.98
CA GLU A 74 -36.78 -19.99 -0.71
C GLU A 74 -35.53 -19.50 0.03
N GLN A 75 -35.08 -20.26 1.04
CA GLN A 75 -33.80 -19.99 1.70
C GLN A 75 -32.63 -20.05 0.72
N ALA A 76 -32.56 -21.06 -0.15
CA ALA A 76 -31.50 -21.14 -1.15
C ALA A 76 -31.50 -19.92 -2.09
N ARG A 77 -32.67 -19.47 -2.54
CA ARG A 77 -32.80 -18.27 -3.38
C ARG A 77 -32.37 -16.99 -2.66
N SER A 78 -32.76 -16.83 -1.39
CA SER A 78 -32.35 -15.66 -0.62
C SER A 78 -30.84 -15.64 -0.37
N TYR A 79 -30.25 -16.80 -0.06
CA TYR A 79 -28.80 -16.94 0.06
C TYR A 79 -28.06 -16.65 -1.25
N GLN A 80 -28.58 -17.09 -2.40
CA GLN A 80 -28.01 -16.77 -3.71
C GLN A 80 -27.93 -15.26 -3.95
N GLY A 81 -28.99 -14.51 -3.63
CA GLY A 81 -28.99 -13.06 -3.75
C GLY A 81 -27.93 -12.38 -2.87
N VAL A 82 -27.84 -12.80 -1.61
CA VAL A 82 -26.82 -12.27 -0.67
C VAL A 82 -25.40 -12.62 -1.12
N MET A 83 -25.16 -13.84 -1.59
CA MET A 83 -23.85 -14.24 -2.09
C MET A 83 -23.47 -13.50 -3.37
N ALA A 84 -24.40 -13.30 -4.30
CA ALA A 84 -24.16 -12.50 -5.50
C ALA A 84 -23.82 -11.04 -5.18
N ALA A 85 -24.45 -10.45 -4.15
CA ALA A 85 -24.09 -9.11 -3.68
C ALA A 85 -22.68 -9.08 -3.09
N ARG A 86 -22.34 -10.02 -2.19
CA ARG A 86 -21.01 -10.12 -1.59
C ARG A 86 -19.91 -10.36 -2.62
N MET A 87 -20.15 -11.19 -3.63
CA MET A 87 -19.16 -11.44 -4.69
C MET A 87 -18.90 -10.18 -5.53
N ARG A 88 -19.92 -9.37 -5.79
CA ARG A 88 -19.74 -8.07 -6.46
C ARG A 88 -18.92 -7.10 -5.61
N GLU A 89 -19.23 -7.01 -4.32
CA GLU A 89 -18.46 -6.18 -3.38
C GLU A 89 -16.99 -6.63 -3.29
N GLN A 90 -16.75 -7.95 -3.17
CA GLN A 90 -15.40 -8.52 -3.14
C GLN A 90 -14.63 -8.27 -4.44
N ALA A 91 -15.29 -8.34 -5.61
CA ALA A 91 -14.65 -8.04 -6.89
C ALA A 91 -14.22 -6.57 -6.97
N VAL A 92 -15.06 -5.64 -6.52
CA VAL A 92 -14.72 -4.20 -6.47
C VAL A 92 -13.55 -3.96 -5.52
N TYR A 93 -13.58 -4.57 -4.33
CA TYR A 93 -12.50 -4.46 -3.34
C TYR A 93 -11.18 -5.04 -3.86
N ALA A 94 -11.22 -6.21 -4.49
CA ALA A 94 -10.03 -6.81 -5.08
C ALA A 94 -9.43 -5.91 -6.18
N ALA A 95 -10.27 -5.30 -7.01
CA ALA A 95 -9.84 -4.36 -8.03
C ALA A 95 -9.18 -3.11 -7.43
N SER A 96 -9.77 -2.53 -6.37
CA SER A 96 -9.21 -1.34 -5.72
C SER A 96 -7.85 -1.60 -5.06
N ILE A 97 -7.71 -2.74 -4.37
CA ILE A 97 -6.44 -3.13 -3.74
C ILE A 97 -5.38 -3.43 -4.82
N THR A 98 -5.77 -4.10 -5.91
CA THR A 98 -4.85 -4.35 -7.02
C THR A 98 -4.33 -3.04 -7.61
N ASP A 99 -5.21 -2.07 -7.84
CA ASP A 99 -4.83 -0.76 -8.35
C ASP A 99 -3.90 -0.01 -7.38
N GLU A 100 -4.20 -0.01 -6.08
CA GLU A 100 -3.33 0.59 -5.06
C GLU A 100 -1.94 -0.05 -5.03
N VAL A 101 -1.86 -1.39 -5.03
CA VAL A 101 -0.59 -2.13 -5.04
C VAL A 101 0.21 -1.79 -6.32
N THR A 102 -0.44 -1.71 -7.48
CA THR A 102 0.26 -1.34 -8.71
C THR A 102 0.76 0.10 -8.69
N ARG A 103 0.01 1.04 -8.10
CA ARG A 103 0.45 2.42 -7.89
C ARG A 103 1.67 2.49 -6.97
N GLN A 104 1.62 1.81 -5.83
CA GLN A 104 2.74 1.74 -4.89
C GLN A 104 3.98 1.11 -5.53
N ALA A 105 3.80 0.02 -6.30
CA ALA A 105 4.91 -0.63 -7.00
C ALA A 105 5.59 0.32 -8.01
N ARG A 106 4.82 1.13 -8.75
CA ARG A 106 5.37 2.15 -9.67
C ARG A 106 6.17 3.20 -8.91
N THR A 107 5.62 3.76 -7.84
CA THR A 107 6.32 4.75 -7.01
C THR A 107 7.62 4.18 -6.44
N ILE A 108 7.63 2.93 -5.97
CA ILE A 108 8.86 2.27 -5.50
C ILE A 108 9.89 2.17 -6.63
N THR A 109 9.48 1.78 -7.85
CA THR A 109 10.40 1.71 -9.00
C THR A 109 10.95 3.06 -9.42
N GLU A 110 10.13 4.11 -9.38
CA GLU A 110 10.55 5.49 -9.68
C GLU A 110 11.57 5.98 -8.65
N LEU A 111 11.27 5.84 -7.35
CA LEU A 111 12.19 6.23 -6.27
C LEU A 111 13.51 5.44 -6.32
N HIS A 112 13.47 4.15 -6.66
CA HIS A 112 14.70 3.37 -6.86
C HIS A 112 15.51 3.87 -8.07
N GLY A 113 14.84 4.29 -9.14
CA GLY A 113 15.49 4.91 -10.30
C GLY A 113 16.17 6.24 -9.96
N GLU A 114 15.46 7.14 -9.28
CA GLU A 114 15.99 8.43 -8.82
C GLU A 114 17.17 8.25 -7.87
N ARG A 115 17.06 7.32 -6.91
CA ARG A 115 18.15 6.99 -6.00
C ARG A 115 19.40 6.56 -6.75
N ARG A 116 19.28 5.67 -7.74
CA ARG A 116 20.43 5.23 -8.55
C ARG A 116 21.05 6.39 -9.33
N LEU A 117 20.24 7.29 -9.89
CA LEU A 117 20.75 8.48 -10.58
C LEU A 117 21.51 9.41 -9.63
N LEU A 118 21.00 9.62 -8.41
CA LEU A 118 21.70 10.40 -7.39
C LEU A 118 23.00 9.72 -6.94
N GLU A 119 23.01 8.40 -6.77
CA GLU A 119 24.21 7.62 -6.44
C GLU A 119 25.27 7.75 -7.55
N CYS A 120 24.89 7.69 -8.83
CA CYS A 120 25.80 7.91 -9.95
C CYS A 120 26.36 9.34 -9.98
N ARG A 121 25.52 10.35 -9.78
CA ARG A 121 25.97 11.75 -9.72
C ARG A 121 26.91 11.99 -8.54
N LEU A 122 26.63 11.40 -7.38
CA LEU A 122 27.51 11.45 -6.22
C LEU A 122 28.86 10.82 -6.55
N ALA A 123 28.87 9.64 -7.18
CA ALA A 123 30.11 8.98 -7.59
C ALA A 123 30.94 9.85 -8.56
N GLU A 124 30.29 10.52 -9.51
CA GLU A 124 30.94 11.43 -10.44
C GLU A 124 31.52 12.67 -9.73
N LEU A 125 30.75 13.30 -8.84
CA LEU A 125 31.21 14.45 -8.06
C LEU A 125 32.38 14.08 -7.15
N VAL A 126 32.35 12.91 -6.51
CA VAL A 126 33.46 12.39 -5.71
C VAL A 126 34.70 12.14 -6.57
N ALA A 127 34.55 11.61 -7.79
CA ALA A 127 35.66 11.42 -8.70
C ALA A 127 36.30 12.75 -9.14
N ARG A 128 35.48 13.76 -9.48
CA ARG A 128 35.95 15.12 -9.81
C ARG A 128 36.65 15.80 -8.63
N LEU A 129 36.08 15.67 -7.43
CA LEU A 129 36.70 16.21 -6.22
C LEU A 129 38.08 15.58 -6.00
N ARG A 130 38.20 14.26 -6.17
CA ARG A 130 39.50 13.57 -6.06
C ARG A 130 40.52 14.13 -7.05
N THR A 131 40.16 14.30 -8.32
CA THR A 131 41.08 14.86 -9.32
C THR A 131 41.52 16.27 -8.98
N GLU A 132 40.61 17.14 -8.51
CA GLU A 132 40.97 18.49 -8.07
C GLU A 132 41.83 18.48 -6.81
N THR A 133 41.58 17.58 -5.86
CA THR A 133 42.44 17.45 -4.67
C THR A 133 43.85 17.01 -5.03
N TYR A 134 44.01 16.07 -5.97
CA TYR A 134 45.33 15.67 -6.47
C TYR A 134 46.04 16.84 -7.16
N ARG A 135 45.33 17.56 -8.03
CA ARG A 135 45.87 18.74 -8.70
C ARG A 135 46.27 19.85 -7.73
N SER A 136 45.47 20.10 -6.70
CA SER A 136 45.81 21.08 -5.67
C SER A 136 47.03 20.67 -4.84
N ALA A 137 47.19 19.37 -4.57
CA ALA A 137 48.33 18.83 -3.83
C ALA A 137 49.62 18.95 -4.65
N GLU A 138 49.56 18.67 -5.95
CA GLU A 138 50.68 18.85 -6.89
C GLU A 138 51.10 20.32 -6.96
N LEU A 139 50.16 21.24 -7.19
CA LEU A 139 50.45 22.68 -7.19
C LEU A 139 50.99 23.20 -5.86
N GLN A 140 50.53 22.65 -4.73
CA GLN A 140 51.07 22.99 -3.40
C GLN A 140 52.50 22.51 -3.23
N ALA A 141 52.84 21.32 -3.75
CA ALA A 141 54.21 20.81 -3.75
C ALA A 141 55.12 21.68 -4.62
N ASP A 142 54.70 22.02 -5.84
CA ASP A 142 55.45 22.91 -6.74
C ASP A 142 55.70 24.29 -6.11
N LEU A 143 54.69 24.87 -5.44
CA LEU A 143 54.83 26.13 -4.73
C LEU A 143 55.79 26.04 -3.54
N SER A 144 55.80 24.92 -2.81
CA SER A 144 56.77 24.71 -1.74
C SER A 144 58.20 24.56 -2.26
N ASP A 145 58.38 23.90 -3.41
CA ASP A 145 59.69 23.72 -4.04
C ASP A 145 60.23 25.05 -4.57
N LEU A 146 59.43 25.81 -5.30
CA LEU A 146 59.79 27.16 -5.78
C LEU A 146 60.08 28.12 -4.62
N ARG A 147 59.35 28.01 -3.51
CA ARG A 147 59.62 28.81 -2.31
C ARG A 147 60.96 28.43 -1.68
N ALA A 148 61.28 27.14 -1.59
CA ALA A 148 62.57 26.68 -1.08
C ALA A 148 63.73 27.16 -1.97
N GLU A 149 63.59 27.08 -3.30
CA GLU A 149 64.57 27.61 -4.26
C GLU A 149 64.75 29.13 -4.12
N ALA A 150 63.65 29.89 -3.99
CA ALA A 150 63.73 31.34 -3.76
C ALA A 150 64.40 31.68 -2.42
N GLU A 151 64.14 30.91 -1.36
CA GLU A 151 64.80 31.05 -0.06
C GLU A 151 66.30 30.70 -0.15
N GLU A 152 66.69 29.69 -0.94
CA GLU A 152 68.10 29.34 -1.23
C GLU A 152 68.81 30.45 -2.02
N ILE A 153 68.21 30.95 -3.10
CA ILE A 153 68.75 32.08 -3.88
C ILE A 153 68.88 33.33 -3.01
N ALA A 154 67.91 33.60 -2.13
CA ALA A 154 67.98 34.71 -1.19
C ALA A 154 69.12 34.52 -0.15
N ALA A 155 69.37 33.28 0.28
CA ALA A 155 70.48 32.96 1.17
C ALA A 155 71.84 33.07 0.47
N GLU A 156 71.96 32.65 -0.79
CA GLU A 156 73.18 32.76 -1.60
C GLU A 156 73.45 34.20 -2.05
N GLY A 157 72.43 34.89 -2.58
CA GLY A 157 72.48 36.30 -3.01
C GLY A 157 72.57 37.30 -1.85
N GLY A 158 72.23 36.87 -0.63
CA GLY A 158 72.34 37.67 0.60
C GLY A 158 73.78 37.95 1.05
N THR A 159 74.80 37.45 0.33
CA THR A 159 76.22 37.73 0.61
C THR A 159 76.92 38.60 -0.44
N GLY A 160 76.20 39.10 -1.45
CA GLY A 160 76.82 39.83 -2.58
C GLY A 160 76.00 41.00 -3.15
N TRP A 161 75.04 41.54 -2.39
CA TRP A 161 74.34 42.77 -2.80
C TRP A 161 74.77 43.95 -1.93
N ASP A 162 75.83 44.64 -2.38
CA ASP A 162 76.22 45.95 -1.89
C ASP A 162 75.19 46.96 -2.42
N GLY A 163 74.29 47.42 -1.54
CA GLY A 163 73.11 48.23 -1.88
C GLY A 163 73.40 49.67 -2.34
N ALA A 164 74.45 49.86 -3.13
CA ALA A 164 74.91 51.18 -3.58
C ALA A 164 74.35 51.62 -4.95
N ASP A 165 73.84 50.72 -5.79
CA ASP A 165 73.44 51.04 -7.18
C ASP A 165 72.02 50.54 -7.54
N VAL A 166 71.01 50.85 -6.72
CA VAL A 166 69.62 50.87 -7.19
C VAL A 166 69.24 52.31 -7.46
N PRO A 167 68.98 52.71 -8.73
CA PRO A 167 68.50 54.05 -9.02
C PRO A 167 67.21 54.26 -8.25
N THR A 168 67.24 55.25 -7.36
CA THR A 168 66.08 55.54 -6.52
C THR A 168 64.98 56.06 -7.43
N ILE A 169 63.71 56.06 -7.01
CA ILE A 169 62.61 56.69 -7.76
C ILE A 169 62.96 58.15 -8.18
N VAL A 170 63.84 58.80 -7.42
CA VAL A 170 64.44 60.12 -7.70
C VAL A 170 65.32 60.14 -8.96
N ASP A 171 66.10 59.10 -9.24
CA ASP A 171 66.98 59.04 -10.41
C ASP A 171 66.19 58.81 -11.72
N LEU A 172 65.10 58.04 -11.64
CA LEU A 172 64.18 57.85 -12.77
C LEU A 172 63.46 59.17 -13.14
N LEU A 173 63.11 59.99 -12.14
CA LEU A 173 62.50 61.31 -12.37
C LEU A 173 63.51 62.33 -12.94
N ASN A 174 64.79 62.27 -12.54
CA ASN A 174 65.83 63.14 -13.11
C ASN A 174 66.16 62.79 -14.57
N TRP A 175 66.13 61.50 -14.92
CA TRP A 175 66.32 61.08 -16.32
C TRP A 175 65.19 61.58 -17.23
N GLU A 176 63.94 61.54 -16.76
CA GLU A 176 62.79 62.07 -17.52
C GLU A 176 62.90 63.60 -17.73
N GLN A 177 63.38 64.35 -16.74
CA GLN A 177 63.64 65.78 -16.88
C GLN A 177 64.82 66.11 -17.80
N ALA A 178 65.86 65.26 -17.81
CA ALA A 178 67.01 65.42 -18.71
C ALA A 178 66.65 65.13 -20.19
N VAL A 179 65.73 64.19 -20.44
CA VAL A 179 65.20 63.89 -21.79
C VAL A 179 64.23 64.97 -22.29
N ALA A 180 63.56 65.68 -21.37
CA ALA A 180 62.61 66.75 -21.70
C ALA A 180 63.23 68.12 -22.00
N ALA A 181 64.54 68.33 -21.76
CA ALA A 181 65.21 69.59 -22.04
C ALA A 181 65.70 69.66 -23.51
N PRO A 182 65.26 70.64 -24.33
CA PRO A 182 65.80 70.81 -25.67
C PRO A 182 67.26 71.27 -25.60
N ALA A 183 68.15 70.58 -26.32
CA ALA A 183 69.53 71.00 -26.52
C ALA A 183 69.57 72.39 -27.17
N VAL A 184 69.86 73.42 -26.38
CA VAL A 184 70.14 74.77 -26.87
C VAL A 184 71.57 74.77 -27.40
N ASP A 185 71.70 74.53 -28.70
CA ASP A 185 72.97 74.73 -29.40
C ASP A 185 73.27 76.24 -29.53
N SER A 186 74.52 76.61 -29.30
CA SER A 186 75.04 77.98 -29.20
C SER A 186 75.15 78.70 -30.56
N THR A 187 74.57 78.14 -31.62
CA THR A 187 74.56 78.71 -32.97
C THR A 187 73.13 78.97 -33.41
N GLY A 188 72.64 80.18 -33.12
CA GLY A 188 71.27 80.61 -33.42
C GLY A 188 70.91 80.63 -34.90
N GLN A 189 70.50 79.48 -35.45
CA GLN A 189 69.74 79.39 -36.71
C GLN A 189 68.69 78.28 -36.63
N ARG A 190 67.42 78.67 -36.67
CA ARG A 190 66.30 77.75 -36.93
C ARG A 190 66.20 77.50 -38.43
N LYS A 191 66.20 76.22 -38.84
CA LYS A 191 65.79 75.82 -40.19
C LYS A 191 64.47 75.02 -40.10
N PRO A 192 63.43 75.40 -40.84
CA PRO A 192 62.15 74.68 -40.83
C PRO A 192 62.11 73.55 -41.88
N ALA A 193 61.63 72.38 -41.45
CA ALA A 193 60.47 71.67 -42.00
C ALA A 193 60.07 70.58 -41.01
#